data_AF-A0A7C7MI84-F1
#
_entry.id   AF-A0A7C7MI84-F1
#
_cell.length_a   1.000
_cell.length_b   1.000
_cell.length_c   1.000
_cell.angle_alpha   90.00
_cell.angle_beta   90.00
_cell.angle_gamma   90.00
#
_symmetry.space_group_name_H-M   'P 1'
#
loop_
_entity.id
_entity.type
_entity.pdbx_description
1 polymer ?
#
loop_
_entity_poly.entity_id
_entity_poly.type
_entity_poly.pdbx_seq_one_letter_code
_entity_poly.pdbx_strand_id
1 'polypeptide(L)'
;MIIKNHKQLLLTSLISLMVWGCGSSPEYTTAKMRIEKADWVQAEEYLVKALEVEPDNPEIPVQLGYHIHAKQGNWAQMNEMFERAL
;
A
#
# COMPACT_ATOMS: atom_id res chain seq x y z
N MET A 1 -28.46 31.00 -17.27
CA MET A 1 -28.41 29.56 -16.93
C MET A 1 -27.02 28.92 -17.12
N ILE A 2 -25.94 29.69 -17.33
CA ILE A 2 -24.59 29.16 -17.61
C ILE A 2 -23.71 29.09 -16.34
N ILE A 3 -23.97 29.94 -15.34
CA ILE A 3 -23.20 30.04 -14.09
C ILE A 3 -23.37 28.80 -13.17
N LYS A 4 -24.51 28.09 -13.28
CA LYS A 4 -24.82 26.90 -12.46
C LYS A 4 -23.93 25.70 -12.82
N ASN A 5 -23.54 25.61 -14.11
CA ASN A 5 -22.73 24.51 -14.64
C ASN A 5 -21.24 24.63 -14.25
N HIS A 6 -20.69 25.83 -14.09
CA HIS A 6 -19.28 25.99 -13.70
C HIS A 6 -19.01 25.55 -12.26
N LYS A 7 -19.92 25.88 -11.32
CA LYS A 7 -19.80 25.40 -9.93
C LYS A 7 -19.99 23.88 -9.83
N GLN A 8 -20.91 23.31 -10.61
CA GLN A 8 -21.09 21.86 -10.69
C GLN A 8 -19.88 21.17 -11.33
N LEU A 9 -19.29 21.72 -12.41
CA LEU A 9 -18.07 21.17 -13.03
C LEU A 9 -16.87 21.22 -12.08
N LEU A 10 -16.68 22.32 -11.35
CA LEU A 10 -15.62 22.44 -10.35
C LEU A 10 -15.82 21.43 -9.22
N LEU A 11 -17.07 21.25 -8.77
CA LEU A 11 -17.40 20.29 -7.73
C LEU A 11 -17.16 18.84 -8.17
N THR A 12 -17.56 18.46 -9.39
CA THR A 12 -17.30 17.11 -9.93
C THR A 12 -15.81 16.87 -10.21
N SER A 13 -15.07 17.91 -10.62
CA SER A 13 -13.62 17.85 -10.78
C SER A 13 -12.88 17.67 -9.44
N LEU A 14 -13.35 18.29 -8.35
CA LEU A 14 -12.77 18.10 -7.02
C LEU A 14 -13.04 16.70 -6.45
N ILE A 15 -14.25 16.16 -6.68
CA ILE A 15 -14.63 14.83 -6.19
C ILE A 15 -13.84 13.74 -6.92
N SER A 16 -13.60 13.89 -8.23
CA SER A 16 -12.80 12.93 -9.00
C SER A 16 -11.33 12.89 -8.57
N LEU A 17 -10.74 14.02 -8.15
CA LEU A 17 -9.39 14.06 -7.57
C LEU A 17 -9.25 13.29 -6.26
N MET A 18 -10.33 13.16 -5.46
CA MET A 18 -10.31 12.36 -4.22
C MET A 18 -10.37 10.86 -4.48
N VAL A 19 -11.01 10.43 -5.57
CA VAL A 19 -11.12 9.01 -5.95
C VAL A 19 -9.77 8.45 -6.43
N TRP A 20 -8.91 9.32 -6.95
CA TRP A 20 -7.54 8.99 -7.38
C TRP A 20 -6.50 9.46 -6.35
N GLY A 21 -6.92 9.73 -5.11
CA GLY A 21 -5.99 10.10 -4.05
C GLY A 21 -5.06 8.95 -3.70
N CYS A 22 -3.76 9.25 -3.48
CA CYS A 22 -2.70 8.31 -3.06
C CYS A 22 -2.92 7.72 -1.66
N GLY A 23 -4.06 7.08 -1.41
CA GLY A 23 -4.26 6.25 -0.24
C GLY A 23 -3.58 4.90 -0.43
N SER A 24 -3.03 4.32 0.65
CA SER A 24 -2.64 2.91 0.65
C SER A 24 -3.85 2.04 0.30
N SER A 25 -3.61 0.94 -0.41
CA SER A 25 -4.61 -0.07 -0.71
C SER A 25 -5.22 -0.64 0.58
N PRO A 26 -6.46 -1.19 0.49
CA PRO A 26 -7.05 -1.97 1.58
C PRO A 26 -6.13 -3.11 2.06
N GLU A 27 -5.40 -3.73 1.13
CA GLU A 27 -4.44 -4.80 1.38
C GLU A 27 -3.32 -4.30 2.27
N TYR A 28 -2.67 -3.19 1.89
CA TYR A 28 -1.56 -2.66 2.68
C TYR A 28 -2.02 -2.12 4.04
N THR A 29 -3.19 -1.49 4.08
CA THR A 29 -3.80 -1.06 5.35
C THR A 29 -4.06 -2.25 6.28
N THR A 30 -4.54 -3.36 5.74
CA THR A 30 -4.76 -4.59 6.52
C THR A 30 -3.44 -5.21 6.98
N ALA A 31 -2.42 -5.25 6.12
CA ALA A 31 -1.09 -5.72 6.48
C ALA A 31 -0.53 -4.97 7.71
N LYS A 32 -0.58 -3.63 7.72
CA LYS A 32 -0.14 -2.81 8.85
C LYS A 32 -0.86 -3.17 10.16
N MET A 33 -2.18 -3.36 10.11
CA MET A 33 -2.95 -3.80 11.28
C MET A 33 -2.51 -5.18 11.80
N ARG A 34 -2.17 -6.11 10.90
CA ARG A 34 -1.68 -7.45 11.29
C ARG A 34 -0.28 -7.39 11.90
N ILE A 35 0.60 -6.53 11.37
CA ILE A 35 1.92 -6.24 11.95
C ILE A 35 1.79 -5.70 13.37
N GLU A 36 0.90 -4.73 13.60
CA GLU A 36 0.64 -4.17 14.94
C GLU A 36 0.16 -5.23 15.94
N LYS A 37 -0.63 -6.20 15.48
CA LYS A 37 -1.13 -7.33 16.27
C LYS A 37 -0.13 -8.49 16.39
N ALA A 38 1.05 -8.37 15.78
CA ALA A 38 2.04 -9.44 15.66
C ALA A 38 1.50 -10.73 15.01
N ASP A 39 0.47 -10.61 14.16
CA ASP A 39 -0.10 -11.69 13.37
C ASP A 39 0.70 -11.85 12.07
N TRP A 40 1.89 -12.44 12.18
CA TRP A 40 2.89 -12.44 11.10
C TRP A 40 2.45 -13.23 9.87
N VAL A 41 1.68 -14.31 10.04
CA VAL A 41 1.19 -15.14 8.93
C VAL A 41 0.22 -14.32 8.07
N GLN A 42 -0.73 -13.63 8.71
CA GLN A 42 -1.65 -12.76 7.99
C GLN A 42 -0.97 -11.48 7.49
N ALA A 43 0.02 -10.96 8.21
CA ALA A 43 0.81 -9.83 7.73
C ALA A 43 1.50 -10.15 6.40
N GLU A 44 2.18 -11.30 6.30
CA GLU A 44 2.81 -11.77 5.06
C GLU A 44 1.78 -11.93 3.93
N GLU A 45 0.65 -12.59 4.20
CA GLU A 45 -0.43 -12.79 3.22
C GLU A 45 -0.90 -11.45 2.63
N TYR A 46 -1.18 -10.46 3.48
CA TYR A 46 -1.67 -9.16 3.03
C TYR A 46 -0.58 -8.29 2.41
N LEU A 47 0.68 -8.41 2.84
CA LEU A 47 1.79 -7.71 2.20
C LEU A 47 2.04 -8.21 0.77
N VAL A 48 1.93 -9.52 0.53
CA VAL A 48 2.04 -10.07 -0.83
C VAL A 48 0.91 -9.53 -1.72
N LYS A 49 -0.34 -9.55 -1.24
CA LYS A 49 -1.47 -8.97 -1.98
C LYS A 49 -1.29 -7.46 -2.22
N ALA A 50 -0.79 -6.73 -1.22
CA ALA A 50 -0.51 -5.31 -1.34
C ALA A 50 0.53 -5.04 -2.44
N LEU A 51 1.57 -5.87 -2.52
CA LEU A 51 2.63 -5.73 -3.54
C LEU A 51 2.12 -5.97 -4.97
N GLU A 52 1.04 -6.73 -5.14
CA GLU A 52 0.39 -6.94 -6.44
C GLU A 52 -0.40 -5.71 -6.89
N VAL A 53 -1.08 -5.02 -5.96
CA VAL A 53 -1.95 -3.87 -6.26
C VAL A 53 -1.22 -2.52 -6.19
N GLU A 54 -0.15 -2.44 -5.40
CA GLU A 54 0.72 -1.27 -5.24
C GLU A 54 2.20 -1.66 -5.53
N PRO A 55 2.54 -2.12 -6.76
CA PRO A 55 3.88 -2.58 -7.07
C PRO A 55 4.95 -1.49 -6.97
N ASP A 56 4.54 -0.22 -7.10
CA ASP A 56 5.41 0.96 -7.06
C ASP A 56 5.56 1.56 -5.65
N ASN A 57 4.89 1.00 -4.64
CA ASN A 57 5.02 1.46 -3.25
C ASN A 57 6.23 0.78 -2.59
N PRO A 58 7.35 1.50 -2.34
CA PRO A 58 8.57 0.91 -1.78
C PRO A 58 8.43 0.53 -0.30
N GLU A 59 7.40 1.02 0.40
CA GLU A 59 7.17 0.68 1.80
C GLU A 59 6.81 -0.81 1.95
N ILE A 60 6.00 -1.35 1.03
CA ILE A 60 5.54 -2.75 1.07
C ILE A 60 6.71 -3.76 1.04
N PRO A 61 7.66 -3.68 0.10
CA PRO A 61 8.82 -4.57 0.13
C PRO A 61 9.71 -4.31 1.37
N VAL A 62 9.85 -3.08 1.87
CA VAL A 62 10.53 -2.85 3.16
C VAL A 62 9.86 -3.61 4.31
N GLN A 63 8.52 -3.59 4.38
CA GLN A 63 7.78 -4.33 5.39
C GLN A 63 7.95 -5.85 5.24
N LEU A 64 7.91 -6.40 4.02
CA LEU A 64 8.19 -7.82 3.75
C LEU A 64 9.61 -8.22 4.19
N GLY A 65 10.60 -7.42 3.81
CA GLY A 65 11.99 -7.68 4.20
C GLY A 65 12.18 -7.68 5.71
N TYR A 66 11.75 -6.61 6.39
CA TYR A 66 12.00 -6.42 7.82
C TYR A 66 11.09 -7.24 8.74
N HIS A 67 9.78 -7.27 8.49
CA HIS A 67 8.84 -7.95 9.39
C HIS A 67 8.69 -9.44 9.11
N ILE A 68 8.92 -9.89 7.87
CA ILE A 68 8.70 -11.29 7.49
C ILE A 68 10.04 -12.00 7.32
N HIS A 69 10.81 -11.65 6.28
CA HIS A 69 11.99 -12.42 5.91
C HIS A 69 13.11 -12.34 6.96
N ALA A 70 13.38 -11.17 7.54
CA ALA A 70 14.38 -11.03 8.60
C ALA A 70 14.03 -11.87 9.85
N LYS A 71 12.75 -11.90 10.26
CA LYS A 71 12.30 -12.70 11.41
C LYS A 71 12.43 -14.21 11.18
N GLN A 72 12.28 -14.64 9.93
CA GLN A 72 12.43 -16.04 9.52
C GLN A 72 13.91 -16.43 9.30
N GLY A 73 14.84 -15.47 9.35
CA GLY A 73 16.26 -15.69 9.01
C GLY A 73 16.51 -15.85 7.51
N ASN A 74 15.54 -15.47 6.68
CA ASN A 74 15.57 -15.54 5.23
C ASN A 74 16.29 -14.33 4.64
N TRP A 75 17.61 -14.22 4.90
CA TRP A 75 18.40 -13.03 4.58
C TRP A 75 18.47 -12.72 3.08
N ALA A 76 18.46 -13.74 2.22
CA ALA A 76 18.47 -13.56 0.78
C ALA A 76 17.20 -12.86 0.28
N GLN A 77 16.03 -13.36 0.69
CA GLN A 77 14.74 -12.75 0.35
C GLN A 77 14.57 -11.38 1.00
N MET A 78 15.09 -11.17 2.21
CA MET A 78 15.12 -9.84 2.83
C MET A 78 15.86 -8.83 1.94
N ASN A 79 17.05 -9.18 1.46
CA ASN A 79 17.84 -8.30 0.60
C ASN A 79 17.14 -8.07 -0.75
N GLU A 80 16.54 -9.10 -1.34
CA GLU A 80 15.75 -8.96 -2.58
C GLU A 80 14.61 -7.94 -2.41
N MET A 81 13.91 -7.98 -1.27
CA MET A 81 12.86 -6.99 -1.00
C MET A 81 13.44 -5.59 -0.80
N PHE A 82 14.57 -5.44 -0.11
CA PHE A 82 15.20 -4.12 0.02
C PHE A 82 15.72 -3.57 -1.30
N GLU A 83 16.26 -4.41 -2.18
CA GLU A 83 16.64 -4.02 -3.55
C GLU A 83 15.43 -3.57 -4.37
N ARG A 84 14.28 -4.23 -4.21
CA ARG A 84 13.03 -3.82 -4.86
C ARG A 84 12.48 -2.48 -4.33
N ALA A 85 12.88 -2.07 -3.13
CA ALA A 85 12.44 -0.82 -2.51
C ALA A 85 13.27 0.42 -2.91
N LEU A 86 14.41 0.22 -3.58
CA LEU A 86 15.33 1.28 -4.04
C LEU A 86 14.99 1.76 -5.46
#